data_AF-A0A0V0R4H3-F1
#
_entry.id   AF-A0A0V0R4H3-F1
#
_cell.length_a   1.000
_cell.length_b   1.000
_cell.length_c   1.000
_cell.angle_alpha   90.00
_cell.angle_beta   90.00
_cell.angle_gamma   90.00
#
_symmetry.space_group_name_H-M   'P 1'
#
loop_
_entity.id
_entity.type
_entity.pdbx_description
1 polymer ?
#
loop_
_entity_poly.entity_id
_entity_poly.type
_entity_poly.pdbx_seq_one_letter_code
_entity_poly.pdbx_strand_id
1 'polypeptide(L)'
;MPLGYDPFLDLSKQQNNYTTNIQSQQERQTKLAKLWRNPEMRDYLIEKIKEKKNRGDIEQEKVITEKLIIDEYWKYWFTIPEKNRLKKIYSYPSLTEYDFQKLNFIVQQQKANQFYWATGATVFSLFMYKVGFSKNQKLYNFYRKPPRKIFGRPIPWYNGIKVALSLASLEVSWLICMNYFFDQAIPNQIQKEGLFAKYGIEIEKRNL
;
A
#
# COMPACT_ATOMS: atom_id res chain seq x y z
N MET A 1 -41.01 20.05 41.85
CA MET A 1 -41.45 19.90 40.43
C MET A 1 -40.24 19.43 39.64
N PRO A 2 -40.19 18.18 39.16
CA PRO A 2 -39.08 17.74 38.31
C PRO A 2 -39.33 18.22 36.87
N LEU A 3 -38.25 18.72 36.26
CA LEU A 3 -38.18 19.23 34.90
C LEU A 3 -38.71 18.19 33.90
N GLY A 4 -39.64 18.62 33.06
CA GLY A 4 -40.24 17.79 32.01
C GLY A 4 -39.19 17.26 31.05
N TYR A 5 -39.05 15.94 31.00
CA TYR A 5 -38.38 15.24 29.90
C TYR A 5 -39.27 15.37 28.67
N ASP A 6 -38.82 16.12 27.67
CA ASP A 6 -39.53 16.29 26.40
C ASP A 6 -38.92 15.32 25.36
N PRO A 7 -39.56 14.16 25.10
CA PRO A 7 -39.04 13.13 24.20
C PRO A 7 -38.90 13.61 22.74
N PHE A 8 -39.53 14.73 22.37
CA PHE A 8 -39.44 15.31 21.03
C PHE A 8 -38.12 16.08 20.80
N LEU A 9 -37.50 16.59 21.86
CA LEU A 9 -36.21 17.28 21.77
C LEU A 9 -35.03 16.30 21.53
N ASP A 10 -35.19 15.04 21.93
CA ASP A 10 -34.17 13.99 21.79
C ASP A 10 -34.22 13.34 20.39
N LEU A 11 -35.42 13.15 19.84
CA LEU A 11 -35.62 12.61 18.48
C LEU A 11 -35.11 13.57 17.39
N SER A 12 -35.32 14.88 17.56
CA SER A 12 -34.79 15.89 16.63
C SER A 12 -33.26 15.99 16.65
N LYS A 13 -32.63 15.83 17.83
CA LYS A 13 -31.17 15.72 17.96
C LYS A 13 -30.62 14.45 17.32
N GLN A 14 -31.31 13.32 17.46
CA GLN A 14 -30.93 12.08 16.79
C GLN A 14 -31.05 12.20 15.27
N GLN A 15 -32.16 12.72 14.73
CA GLN A 15 -32.33 12.95 13.29
C GLN A 15 -31.26 13.89 12.73
N ASN A 16 -30.97 15.00 13.40
CA ASN A 16 -29.91 15.92 12.99
C ASN A 16 -28.53 15.24 12.99
N ASN A 17 -28.24 14.37 13.96
CA ASN A 17 -26.99 13.59 13.98
C ASN A 17 -26.92 12.58 12.82
N TYR A 18 -28.02 11.92 12.45
CA TYR A 18 -28.05 11.02 11.30
C TYR A 18 -27.88 11.77 9.97
N THR A 19 -28.59 12.88 9.77
CA THR A 19 -28.50 13.68 8.53
C THR A 19 -27.10 14.29 8.36
N THR A 20 -26.47 14.74 9.45
CA THR A 20 -25.09 15.28 9.42
C THR A 20 -24.05 14.19 9.14
N ASN A 21 -24.25 12.96 9.63
CA ASN A 21 -23.39 11.81 9.31
C ASN A 21 -23.53 11.38 7.84
N ILE A 22 -24.75 11.42 7.28
CA ILE A 22 -25.00 11.06 5.87
C ILE A 22 -24.42 12.13 4.92
N GLN A 23 -24.61 13.41 5.22
CA GLN A 23 -24.04 14.51 4.42
C GLN A 23 -22.50 14.51 4.48
N SER A 24 -21.90 14.31 5.65
CA SER A 24 -20.44 14.23 5.78
C SER A 24 -19.84 12.98 5.12
N GLN A 25 -20.59 11.88 5.01
CA GLN A 25 -20.17 10.71 4.22
C GLN A 25 -20.29 10.97 2.71
N GLN A 26 -21.35 11.63 2.24
CA GLN A 26 -21.50 12.01 0.83
C GLN A 26 -20.47 13.05 0.37
N GLU A 27 -20.13 14.04 1.21
CA GLU A 27 -19.08 15.02 0.91
C GLU A 27 -17.69 14.38 0.80
N ARG A 28 -17.39 13.38 1.65
CA ARG A 28 -16.12 12.63 1.56
C ARG A 28 -16.04 11.77 0.30
N GLN A 29 -17.17 11.30 -0.22
CA GLN A 29 -17.23 10.52 -1.45
C GLN A 29 -17.08 11.35 -2.72
N THR A 30 -17.39 12.66 -2.68
CA THR A 30 -17.31 13.55 -3.86
C THR A 30 -16.03 14.39 -3.89
N LYS A 31 -15.35 14.56 -2.75
CA LYS A 31 -14.11 15.32 -2.68
C LYS A 31 -12.96 14.60 -3.41
N LEU A 32 -12.29 15.32 -4.31
CA LEU A 32 -11.14 14.81 -5.06
C LEU A 32 -9.90 14.68 -4.16
N ALA A 33 -9.13 13.61 -4.36
CA ALA A 33 -7.85 13.38 -3.68
C ALA A 33 -6.77 14.40 -4.08
N LYS A 34 -6.97 15.14 -5.19
CA LYS A 34 -6.08 16.20 -5.69
C LYS A 34 -4.61 15.76 -5.71
N LEU A 35 -4.36 14.61 -6.33
CA LEU A 35 -3.04 13.95 -6.34
C LEU A 35 -1.92 14.83 -6.93
N TRP A 36 -2.27 15.75 -7.84
CA TRP A 36 -1.35 16.76 -8.41
C TRP A 36 -0.86 17.81 -7.39
N ARG A 37 -1.46 17.88 -6.19
CA ARG A 37 -1.02 18.75 -5.09
C ARG A 37 0.01 18.10 -4.17
N ASN A 38 0.29 16.81 -4.35
CA ASN A 38 1.40 16.15 -3.65
C ASN A 38 2.70 16.90 -4.02
N PRO A 39 3.52 17.36 -3.05
CA PRO A 39 4.73 18.14 -3.31
C PRO A 39 5.61 17.58 -4.43
N GLU A 40 5.94 16.29 -4.37
CA GLU A 40 6.83 15.64 -5.34
C GLU A 40 6.26 15.66 -6.76
N MET A 41 4.96 15.36 -6.89
CA MET A 41 4.29 15.36 -8.19
C MET A 41 4.14 16.79 -8.72
N ARG A 42 3.83 17.74 -7.84
CA ARG A 42 3.66 19.14 -8.20
C ARG A 42 4.95 19.74 -8.73
N ASP A 43 6.07 19.47 -8.05
CA ASP A 43 7.38 19.96 -8.46
C ASP A 43 7.77 19.36 -9.82
N TYR A 44 7.58 18.06 -10.01
CA TYR A 44 7.77 17.39 -11.31
C TYR A 44 6.93 18.03 -12.43
N LEU A 45 5.64 18.30 -12.18
CA LEU A 45 4.77 18.94 -13.16
C LEU A 45 5.22 20.37 -13.48
N ILE A 46 5.64 21.13 -12.47
CA ILE A 46 6.16 22.50 -12.64
C ILE A 46 7.43 22.49 -13.48
N GLU A 47 8.37 21.59 -13.21
CA GLU A 47 9.60 21.43 -14.01
C GLU A 47 9.27 21.12 -15.47
N LYS A 48 8.37 20.15 -15.69
CA LYS A 48 7.94 19.78 -17.04
C LYS A 48 7.25 20.93 -17.79
N ILE A 49 6.48 21.76 -17.11
CA ILE A 49 5.87 22.97 -17.67
C ILE A 49 6.96 24.00 -18.04
N LYS A 50 7.96 24.19 -17.18
CA LYS A 50 9.10 25.08 -17.46
C LYS A 50 9.89 24.60 -18.68
N GLU A 51 10.14 23.30 -18.79
CA GLU A 51 10.81 22.73 -19.97
C GLU A 51 10.02 23.00 -21.26
N LYS A 52 8.70 22.85 -21.25
CA LYS A 52 7.85 23.14 -22.41
C LYS A 52 7.84 24.61 -22.79
N LYS A 53 7.87 25.52 -21.81
CA LYS A 53 8.05 26.96 -22.07
C LYS A 53 9.38 27.25 -22.75
N ASN A 54 10.46 26.60 -22.30
CA ASN A 54 11.79 26.77 -22.89
C ASN A 54 11.85 26.22 -24.34
N ARG A 55 11.05 25.20 -24.66
CA ARG A 55 10.92 24.64 -26.02
C ARG A 55 10.01 25.45 -26.95
N GLY A 56 9.25 26.42 -26.41
CA GLY A 56 8.30 27.23 -27.18
C GLY A 56 6.90 26.60 -27.35
N ASP A 57 6.62 25.48 -26.67
CA ASP A 57 5.31 24.82 -26.72
C ASP A 57 4.22 25.60 -25.96
N ILE A 58 4.64 26.53 -25.10
CA ILE A 58 3.78 27.37 -24.25
C ILE A 58 4.40 28.78 -24.25
N GLU A 59 3.56 29.82 -24.37
CA GLU A 59 3.99 31.21 -24.23
C GLU A 59 4.83 31.42 -22.95
N GLN A 60 6.02 31.97 -23.11
CA GLN A 60 7.00 32.11 -22.03
C GLN A 60 6.46 32.99 -20.88
N GLU A 61 5.64 33.99 -21.20
CA GLU A 61 5.05 34.93 -20.25
C GLU A 61 3.88 34.38 -19.43
N LYS A 62 3.28 33.24 -19.81
CA LYS A 62 2.13 32.68 -19.06
C LYS A 62 2.52 32.25 -17.66
N VAL A 63 1.97 32.84 -16.60
CA VAL A 63 2.18 32.39 -15.21
C VAL A 63 1.75 30.92 -15.05
N ILE A 64 2.52 30.12 -14.30
CA ILE A 64 2.16 28.72 -14.01
C ILE A 64 0.94 28.71 -13.07
N THR A 65 -0.23 28.43 -13.63
CA THR A 65 -1.50 28.37 -12.89
C THR A 65 -1.86 26.94 -12.50
N GLU A 66 -2.72 26.77 -11.50
CA GLU A 66 -3.25 25.47 -11.06
C GLU A 66 -3.91 24.71 -12.23
N LYS A 67 -4.62 25.42 -13.11
CA LYS A 67 -5.26 24.82 -14.31
C LYS A 67 -4.22 24.14 -15.21
N LEU A 68 -3.08 24.80 -15.42
CA LEU A 68 -2.01 24.30 -16.27
C LEU A 68 -1.32 23.07 -15.65
N ILE A 69 -1.20 23.05 -14.31
CA ILE A 69 -0.72 21.89 -13.55
C ILE A 69 -1.67 20.69 -13.72
N ILE A 70 -2.99 20.93 -13.61
CA ILE A 70 -4.00 19.88 -13.78
C ILE A 70 -3.97 19.33 -15.21
N ASP A 71 -3.90 20.19 -16.22
CA ASP A 71 -3.84 19.77 -17.63
C ASP A 71 -2.59 18.92 -17.91
N GLU A 72 -1.43 19.31 -17.35
CA GLU A 72 -0.20 18.53 -17.49
C GLU A 72 -0.27 17.21 -16.72
N TYR A 73 -0.96 17.19 -15.58
CA TYR A 73 -1.19 15.97 -14.81
C TYR A 73 -2.07 14.97 -15.58
N TRP A 74 -3.13 15.44 -16.25
CA TRP A 74 -3.93 14.61 -17.15
C TRP A 74 -3.07 14.02 -18.27
N LYS A 75 -2.25 14.83 -18.93
CA LYS A 75 -1.32 14.36 -19.97
C LYS A 75 -0.36 13.30 -19.42
N TYR A 76 0.20 13.52 -18.22
CA TYR A 76 1.05 12.55 -17.55
C TYR A 76 0.32 11.23 -17.30
N TRP A 77 -0.92 11.29 -16.81
CA TRP A 77 -1.70 10.09 -16.54
C TRP A 77 -1.92 9.24 -17.81
N PHE A 78 -2.19 9.85 -18.96
CA PHE A 78 -2.30 9.14 -20.24
C PHE A 78 -1.00 8.44 -20.67
N THR A 79 0.17 8.90 -20.22
CA THR A 79 1.46 8.23 -20.51
C THR A 79 1.70 6.98 -19.67
N ILE A 80 0.90 6.72 -18.64
CA ILE A 80 1.08 5.56 -17.77
C ILE A 80 0.64 4.29 -18.53
N PRO A 81 1.53 3.30 -18.70
CA PRO A 81 1.20 2.09 -19.43
C PRO A 81 0.01 1.35 -18.83
N GLU A 82 -0.89 0.85 -19.68
CA GLU A 82 -2.09 0.10 -19.26
C GLU A 82 -1.77 -1.20 -18.53
N LYS A 83 -0.61 -1.81 -18.83
CA LYS A 83 -0.09 -2.97 -18.09
C LYS A 83 0.05 -2.69 -16.60
N ASN A 84 0.25 -1.44 -16.19
CA ASN A 84 0.34 -1.04 -14.78
C ASN A 84 -1.00 -0.45 -14.29
N ARG A 85 -2.06 -1.27 -14.34
CA ARG A 85 -3.43 -0.90 -13.95
C ARG A 85 -3.52 -0.32 -12.55
N LEU A 86 -2.76 -0.89 -11.61
CA LEU A 86 -2.71 -0.41 -10.24
C LEU A 86 -2.14 1.00 -10.18
N LYS A 87 -0.97 1.26 -10.79
CA LYS A 87 -0.44 2.62 -10.87
C LYS A 87 -1.44 3.57 -11.55
N LYS A 88 -2.07 3.12 -12.64
CA LYS A 88 -3.05 3.92 -13.40
C LYS A 88 -4.25 4.35 -12.54
N ILE A 89 -4.83 3.45 -11.74
CA ILE A 89 -5.93 3.81 -10.84
C ILE A 89 -5.48 4.72 -9.68
N TYR A 90 -4.30 4.45 -9.11
CA TYR A 90 -3.75 5.25 -8.02
C TYR A 90 -3.40 6.68 -8.42
N SER A 91 -3.11 6.89 -9.70
CA SER A 91 -2.81 8.20 -10.28
C SER A 91 -3.99 8.83 -11.02
N TYR A 92 -5.19 8.26 -10.91
CA TYR A 92 -6.34 8.73 -11.69
C TYR A 92 -6.67 10.19 -11.31
N PRO A 93 -6.76 11.12 -12.28
CA PRO A 93 -6.94 12.54 -11.97
C PRO A 93 -8.21 12.84 -11.18
N SER A 94 -9.35 12.21 -11.50
CA SER A 94 -10.57 12.41 -10.70
C SER A 94 -10.78 11.36 -9.60
N LEU A 95 -9.69 10.78 -9.07
CA LEU A 95 -9.77 9.87 -7.91
C LEU A 95 -10.33 10.62 -6.69
N THR A 96 -11.33 10.05 -6.03
CA THR A 96 -11.92 10.62 -4.81
C THR A 96 -11.04 10.34 -3.59
N GLU A 97 -11.10 11.21 -2.56
CA GLU A 97 -10.40 11.00 -1.29
C GLU A 97 -10.80 9.67 -0.65
N TYR A 98 -12.11 9.35 -0.69
CA TYR A 98 -12.64 8.09 -0.19
C TYR A 98 -12.05 6.87 -0.92
N ASP A 99 -12.04 6.87 -2.26
CA ASP A 99 -11.49 5.75 -3.01
C ASP A 99 -9.98 5.64 -2.84
N PHE A 100 -9.27 6.77 -2.71
CA PHE A 100 -7.83 6.76 -2.39
C PHE A 100 -7.55 6.14 -1.03
N GLN A 101 -8.33 6.48 0.00
CA GLN A 101 -8.22 5.85 1.31
C GLN A 101 -8.55 4.36 1.26
N LYS A 102 -9.58 3.98 0.51
CA LYS A 102 -9.98 2.58 0.32
C LYS A 102 -8.89 1.78 -0.38
N LEU A 103 -8.28 2.32 -1.43
CA LEU A 103 -7.13 1.73 -2.12
C LEU A 103 -5.95 1.55 -1.15
N ASN A 104 -5.58 2.59 -0.39
CA ASN A 104 -4.53 2.49 0.62
C ASN A 104 -4.82 1.44 1.69
N PHE A 105 -6.07 1.37 2.14
CA PHE A 105 -6.49 0.35 3.10
C PHE A 105 -6.32 -1.06 2.54
N ILE A 106 -6.75 -1.31 1.29
CA ILE A 106 -6.55 -2.60 0.62
C ILE A 106 -5.07 -2.97 0.56
N VAL A 107 -4.21 -2.05 0.12
CA VAL A 107 -2.76 -2.31 0.03
C VAL A 107 -2.13 -2.54 1.40
N GLN A 108 -2.49 -1.74 2.41
CA GLN A 108 -1.97 -1.92 3.77
C GLN A 108 -2.43 -3.25 4.38
N GLN A 109 -3.70 -3.62 4.19
CA GLN A 109 -4.25 -4.89 4.65
C GLN A 109 -3.52 -6.07 3.99
N GLN A 110 -3.28 -6.00 2.68
CA GLN A 110 -2.55 -7.04 1.96
C GLN A 110 -1.08 -7.14 2.40
N LYS A 111 -0.41 -6.01 2.64
CA LYS A 111 0.95 -6.01 3.24
C LYS A 111 0.98 -6.60 4.65
N ALA A 112 -0.02 -6.28 5.47
CA ALA A 112 -0.13 -6.84 6.81
C ALA A 112 -0.36 -8.37 6.76
N ASN A 113 -1.23 -8.82 5.85
CA ASN A 113 -1.45 -10.25 5.59
C ASN A 113 -0.17 -10.93 5.11
N GLN A 114 0.58 -10.31 4.20
CA GLN A 114 1.86 -10.83 3.72
C GLN A 114 2.84 -11.06 4.88
N PHE A 115 2.99 -10.07 5.74
CA PHE A 115 3.85 -10.17 6.91
C PHE A 115 3.39 -11.28 7.87
N TYR A 116 2.08 -11.37 8.12
CA TYR A 116 1.50 -12.41 8.95
C TYR A 116 1.76 -13.81 8.40
N TRP A 117 1.52 -14.02 7.11
CA TRP A 117 1.76 -15.31 6.45
C TRP A 117 3.24 -15.68 6.38
N ALA A 118 4.13 -14.71 6.12
CA ALA A 118 5.57 -14.94 6.13
C ALA A 118 6.07 -15.33 7.53
N THR A 119 5.59 -14.63 8.57
CA THR A 119 5.89 -14.97 9.97
C THR A 119 5.37 -16.35 10.32
N GLY A 120 4.12 -16.66 9.97
CA GLY A 120 3.50 -17.97 10.20
C GLY A 120 4.25 -19.11 9.50
N ALA A 121 4.62 -18.92 8.23
CA ALA A 121 5.41 -19.88 7.46
C ALA A 121 6.81 -20.08 8.05
N THR A 122 7.41 -19.01 8.59
CA THR A 122 8.70 -19.06 9.30
C THR A 122 8.59 -19.91 10.56
N VAL A 123 7.61 -19.65 11.41
CA VAL A 123 7.35 -20.45 12.63
C VAL A 123 7.07 -21.92 12.28
N PHE A 124 6.25 -22.16 11.25
CA PHE A 124 5.94 -23.51 10.78
C PHE A 124 7.19 -24.24 10.25
N SER A 125 8.04 -23.55 9.48
CA SER A 125 9.30 -24.10 8.99
C SER A 125 10.25 -24.48 10.13
N LEU A 126 10.32 -23.65 11.17
CA LEU A 126 11.10 -23.94 12.38
C LEU A 126 10.53 -25.13 13.17
N PHE A 127 9.20 -25.23 13.24
CA PHE A 127 8.53 -26.37 13.86
C PHE A 127 8.83 -27.67 13.11
N MET A 128 8.64 -27.68 11.79
CA MET A 128 8.97 -28.82 10.92
C MET A 128 10.45 -29.20 11.01
N TYR A 129 11.34 -28.20 11.09
CA TYR A 129 12.76 -28.43 11.33
C TYR A 129 13.02 -29.11 12.67
N LYS A 130 12.39 -28.64 13.76
CA LYS A 130 12.56 -29.21 15.10
C LYS A 130 12.06 -30.65 15.20
N VAL A 131 10.92 -30.94 14.58
CA VAL A 131 10.27 -32.26 14.65
C VAL A 131 10.89 -33.26 13.66
N GLY A 132 11.18 -32.85 12.42
CA GLY A 132 11.60 -33.76 11.34
C GLY A 132 13.11 -33.83 11.08
N PHE A 133 13.87 -32.76 11.34
CA PHE A 133 15.27 -32.63 10.90
C PHE A 133 16.28 -32.44 12.03
N SER A 134 15.84 -32.41 13.30
CA SER A 134 16.71 -32.26 14.47
C SER A 134 17.75 -33.37 14.63
N LYS A 135 17.56 -34.53 13.97
CA LYS A 135 18.49 -35.67 13.97
C LYS A 135 19.57 -35.62 12.88
N ASN A 136 19.54 -34.63 11.98
CA ASN A 136 20.49 -34.55 10.86
C ASN A 136 21.85 -33.98 11.30
N GLN A 137 22.90 -34.82 11.31
CA GLN A 137 24.25 -34.50 11.82
C GLN A 137 24.90 -33.26 11.18
N LYS A 138 24.69 -33.02 9.87
CA LYS A 138 25.29 -31.86 9.16
C LYS A 138 24.75 -30.53 9.69
N LEU A 139 23.47 -30.47 10.04
CA LEU A 139 22.78 -29.28 10.57
C LEU A 139 23.02 -29.09 12.07
N TYR A 140 23.04 -30.17 12.85
CA TYR A 140 23.46 -30.13 14.24
C TYR A 140 24.87 -29.54 14.38
N ASN A 141 25.79 -29.92 13.48
CA ASN A 141 27.13 -29.35 13.43
C ASN A 141 27.14 -27.87 13.01
N PHE A 142 26.21 -27.41 12.15
CA PHE A 142 26.15 -26.01 11.69
C PHE A 142 25.69 -25.04 12.79
N TYR A 143 24.68 -25.42 13.58
CA TYR A 143 24.10 -24.56 14.63
C TYR A 143 24.83 -24.70 15.98
N ARG A 144 25.51 -25.82 16.24
CA ARG A 144 26.08 -26.12 17.57
C ARG A 144 27.61 -26.07 17.63
N LYS A 145 28.33 -26.23 16.51
CA LYS A 145 29.79 -26.03 16.52
C LYS A 145 30.09 -24.53 16.51
N PRO A 146 30.67 -23.97 17.59
CA PRO A 146 31.24 -22.63 17.50
C PRO A 146 32.29 -22.62 16.38
N PRO A 147 32.50 -21.49 15.71
CA PRO A 147 33.56 -21.37 14.73
C PRO A 147 34.87 -21.69 15.46
N ARG A 148 35.84 -22.29 14.76
CA ARG A 148 37.20 -22.43 15.31
C ARG A 148 37.59 -21.07 15.90
N LYS A 149 37.95 -21.09 17.17
CA LYS A 149 38.30 -19.93 18.00
C LYS A 149 38.96 -18.83 17.16
N ILE A 150 38.31 -17.68 17.00
CA ILE A 150 38.99 -16.48 16.53
C ILE A 150 39.77 -15.99 17.76
N PHE A 151 41.10 -16.06 17.74
CA PHE A 151 41.99 -15.70 18.88
C PHE A 151 41.75 -16.44 20.21
N GLY A 152 41.46 -17.74 20.18
CA GLY A 152 41.49 -18.55 21.41
C GLY A 152 40.25 -18.51 22.32
N ARG A 153 39.32 -17.56 22.13
CA ARG A 153 38.17 -17.34 23.03
C ARG A 153 36.83 -17.75 22.40
N PRO A 154 35.93 -18.43 23.13
CA PRO A 154 34.55 -18.63 22.68
C PRO A 154 33.80 -17.30 22.69
N ILE A 155 33.12 -16.94 21.60
CA ILE A 155 32.27 -15.75 21.52
C ILE A 155 30.83 -16.19 21.81
N PRO A 156 30.29 -15.97 23.04
CA PRO A 156 28.98 -16.51 23.43
C PRO A 156 27.84 -15.97 22.56
N TRP A 157 28.01 -14.79 21.96
CA TRP A 157 26.95 -14.10 21.21
C TRP A 157 26.91 -14.54 19.73
N TYR A 158 27.97 -15.20 19.26
CA TYR A 158 28.09 -15.63 17.85
C TYR A 158 27.00 -16.61 17.44
N ASN A 159 26.64 -17.55 18.33
CA ASN A 159 25.55 -18.49 18.07
C ASN A 159 24.19 -17.79 18.03
N GLY A 160 23.98 -16.78 18.89
CA GLY A 160 22.76 -15.95 18.85
C GLY A 160 22.62 -15.17 17.54
N ILE A 161 23.70 -14.55 17.08
CA ILE A 161 23.74 -13.80 15.81
C ILE A 161 23.52 -14.74 14.62
N LYS A 162 24.14 -15.93 14.61
CA LYS A 162 23.90 -16.93 13.57
C LYS A 162 22.44 -17.36 13.49
N VAL A 163 21.83 -17.64 14.64
CA VAL A 163 20.41 -18.05 14.69
C VAL A 163 19.52 -16.90 14.22
N ALA A 164 19.77 -15.67 14.66
CA ALA A 164 19.03 -14.49 14.22
C ALA A 164 19.14 -14.26 12.70
N LEU A 165 20.35 -14.35 12.14
CA LEU A 165 20.58 -14.23 10.69
C LEU A 165 19.90 -15.34 9.90
N SER A 166 19.90 -16.57 10.42
CA SER A 166 19.24 -17.71 9.78
C SER A 166 17.72 -17.54 9.77
N LEU A 167 17.15 -17.05 10.89
CA LEU A 167 15.73 -16.73 11.02
C LEU A 167 15.33 -15.60 10.05
N ALA A 168 16.09 -14.51 10.06
CA ALA A 168 15.84 -13.37 9.17
C ALA A 168 15.95 -13.79 7.69
N SER A 169 16.93 -14.62 7.32
CA SER A 169 17.06 -15.13 5.96
C SER A 169 15.86 -16.00 5.56
N LEU A 170 15.35 -16.83 6.47
CA LEU A 170 14.20 -17.68 6.22
C LEU A 170 12.91 -16.85 6.08
N GLU A 171 12.74 -15.84 6.93
CA GLU A 171 11.63 -14.89 6.85
C GLU A 171 11.66 -14.08 5.55
N VAL A 172 12.82 -13.55 5.16
CA VAL A 172 13.01 -12.84 3.89
C VAL A 172 12.70 -13.76 2.70
N SER A 173 13.11 -15.03 2.76
CA SER A 173 12.80 -16.00 1.71
C SER A 173 11.29 -16.22 1.56
N TRP A 174 10.57 -16.31 2.68
CA TRP A 174 9.11 -16.39 2.67
C TRP A 174 8.46 -15.10 2.22
N LEU A 175 8.97 -13.92 2.61
CA LEU A 175 8.46 -12.64 2.13
C LEU A 175 8.58 -12.50 0.61
N ILE A 176 9.70 -12.94 0.02
CA ILE A 176 9.91 -12.98 -1.43
C ILE A 176 8.90 -13.92 -2.09
N CYS A 177 8.70 -15.12 -1.53
CA CYS A 177 7.72 -16.08 -2.04
C CYS A 177 6.30 -15.49 -1.99
N MET A 178 5.93 -14.87 -0.86
CA MET A 178 4.62 -14.27 -0.67
C MET A 178 4.38 -13.06 -1.57
N ASN A 179 5.40 -12.24 -1.87
CA ASN A 179 5.27 -11.10 -2.80
C ASN A 179 4.58 -11.50 -4.11
N TYR A 180 4.95 -12.65 -4.69
CA TYR A 180 4.33 -13.15 -5.92
C TYR A 180 2.81 -13.35 -5.80
N PHE A 181 2.33 -13.90 -4.68
CA PHE A 181 0.91 -14.11 -4.43
C PHE A 181 0.18 -12.79 -4.16
N PHE A 182 0.78 -11.89 -3.38
CA PHE A 182 0.18 -10.62 -3.00
C PHE A 182 0.13 -9.62 -4.17
N ASP A 183 1.12 -9.64 -5.06
CA ASP A 183 1.12 -8.86 -6.31
C ASP A 183 -0.06 -9.21 -7.22
N GLN A 184 -0.57 -10.45 -7.12
CA GLN A 184 -1.79 -10.87 -7.81
C GLN A 184 -3.07 -10.60 -7.00
N ALA A 185 -3.00 -10.70 -5.67
CA ALA A 185 -4.15 -10.52 -4.79
C ALA A 185 -4.67 -9.07 -4.76
N ILE A 186 -3.77 -8.08 -4.73
CA ILE A 186 -4.14 -6.66 -4.69
C ILE A 186 -5.01 -6.25 -5.88
N PRO A 187 -4.63 -6.46 -7.16
CA PRO A 187 -5.49 -6.10 -8.28
C PRO A 187 -6.82 -6.88 -8.28
N ASN A 188 -6.83 -8.14 -7.85
CA ASN A 188 -8.07 -8.91 -7.74
C ASN A 188 -9.03 -8.31 -6.70
N GLN A 189 -8.53 -7.83 -5.56
CA GLN A 189 -9.36 -7.19 -4.55
C GLN A 189 -9.89 -5.84 -5.01
N ILE A 190 -9.05 -5.03 -5.67
CA ILE A 190 -9.46 -3.75 -6.29
C ILE A 190 -10.53 -3.99 -7.36
N GLN A 191 -10.43 -5.07 -8.13
CA GLN A 191 -11.44 -5.50 -9.09
C GLN A 191 -12.76 -5.89 -8.40
N LYS A 192 -12.73 -6.70 -7.34
CA LYS A 192 -13.93 -7.10 -6.57
C LYS A 192 -14.68 -5.89 -6.01
N GLU A 193 -13.95 -4.85 -5.60
CA GLU A 193 -14.51 -3.60 -5.10
C GLU A 193 -15.07 -2.68 -6.22
N GLY A 194 -14.99 -3.09 -7.48
CA GLY A 194 -15.53 -2.36 -8.63
C GLY A 194 -14.74 -1.11 -9.02
N LEU A 195 -13.57 -0.87 -8.41
CA LEU A 195 -12.83 0.38 -8.60
C LEU A 195 -12.27 0.51 -10.02
N PHE A 196 -11.78 -0.59 -10.63
CA PHE A 196 -11.34 -0.53 -12.03
C PHE A 196 -12.47 -0.16 -13.00
N ALA A 197 -13.66 -0.72 -12.80
CA ALA A 197 -14.83 -0.40 -13.62
C ALA A 197 -15.27 1.06 -13.42
N LYS A 198 -15.30 1.54 -12.16
CA LYS A 198 -15.66 2.92 -11.82
C LYS A 198 -14.80 3.97 -12.56
N TYR A 199 -13.52 3.66 -12.78
CA TYR A 199 -12.57 4.56 -13.43
C TYR A 199 -12.27 4.20 -14.89
N GLY A 200 -13.07 3.31 -15.50
CA GLY A 200 -12.94 2.94 -16.91
C GLY A 200 -11.61 2.27 -17.27
N ILE A 201 -10.99 1.58 -16.31
CA ILE A 201 -9.72 0.87 -16.53
C ILE A 201 -10.05 -0.56 -16.93
N GLU A 202 -9.76 -0.92 -18.18
CA GLU A 202 -10.03 -2.27 -18.69
C GLU A 202 -9.28 -3.34 -17.91
N ILE A 203 -10.01 -4.39 -17.57
CA ILE A 203 -9.46 -5.60 -16.96
C ILE A 203 -9.41 -6.63 -18.08
N GLU A 204 -8.22 -7.10 -18.46
CA GLU A 204 -8.14 -8.34 -19.23
C GLU A 204 -8.94 -9.39 -18.50
N LYS A 205 -9.92 -10.00 -19.19
CA LYS A 205 -10.45 -11.29 -18.80
C LYS A 205 -9.26 -12.25 -18.78
N ARG A 206 -8.62 -12.41 -17.62
CA ARG A 206 -7.82 -13.60 -17.38
C ARG A 206 -8.82 -14.74 -17.37
N ASN A 207 -8.77 -15.58 -18.39
CA ASN A 207 -9.46 -16.86 -18.39
C ASN A 207 -8.96 -17.60 -17.14
N LEU A 208 -9.81 -17.62 -16.11
CA LEU A 208 -9.69 -18.51 -14.97
C LEU A 208 -10.00 -19.92 -15.43
#